data_AF-A0A0X8F9K8-F1
#
_entry.id   AF-A0A0X8F9K8-F1
#
_cell.length_a   1.000
_cell.length_b   1.000
_cell.length_c   1.000
_cell.angle_alpha   90.00
_cell.angle_beta   90.00
_cell.angle_gamma   90.00
#
_symmetry.space_group_name_H-M   'P 1'
#
loop_
_entity.id
_entity.type
_entity.pdbx_description
1 polymer ?
#
loop_
_entity_poly.entity_id
_entity_poly.type
_entity_poly.pdbx_seq_one_letter_code
_entity_poly.pdbx_strand_id
1 'polypeptide(L)'
;MTVFDRIKELANKQGIPITLLEEQLNLGKNSLYGWKKRKPSSENLEKVADYFNVSTDYLLSRTDNPKVNHNDNTKIAAHIEDDLTEDELEEVKQFIEYIKFKSK
;
A
#
# COMPACT_ATOMS: atom_id res chain seq x y z
N MET A 1 1.96 -13.35 14.14
CA MET A 1 0.85 -12.44 13.82
C MET A 1 0.07 -13.03 12.66
N THR A 2 -1.25 -13.16 12.77
CA THR A 2 -2.10 -13.62 11.66
C THR A 2 -2.52 -12.46 10.76
N VAL A 3 -3.05 -12.77 9.57
CA VAL A 3 -3.64 -11.76 8.68
C VAL A 3 -4.75 -10.99 9.39
N PHE A 4 -5.58 -11.70 10.17
CA PHE A 4 -6.63 -11.07 10.98
C PHE A 4 -6.05 -10.08 12.00
N ASP A 5 -4.94 -10.42 12.66
CA ASP A 5 -4.34 -9.54 13.67
C ASP A 5 -3.87 -8.22 13.04
N ARG A 6 -3.21 -8.26 11.87
CA ARG A 6 -2.83 -7.03 11.13
C ARG A 6 -4.05 -6.20 10.72
N ILE A 7 -5.10 -6.85 10.20
CA ILE A 7 -6.33 -6.16 9.80
C ILE A 7 -6.99 -5.50 11.01
N LYS A 8 -7.01 -6.20 12.16
CA LYS A 8 -7.55 -5.66 13.41
C LYS A 8 -6.77 -4.44 13.89
N GLU A 9 -5.45 -4.45 13.79
CA GLU A 9 -4.63 -3.29 14.10
C GLU A 9 -4.93 -2.10 13.18
N LEU A 10 -5.08 -2.33 11.87
CA LEU A 10 -5.42 -1.29 10.90
C LEU A 10 -6.82 -0.71 11.16
N ALA A 11 -7.81 -1.56 11.41
CA ALA A 11 -9.17 -1.16 11.77
C ALA A 11 -9.18 -0.32 13.06
N ASN A 12 -8.45 -0.74 14.10
CA ASN A 12 -8.32 -0.01 15.35
C ASN A 12 -7.68 1.38 15.14
N LYS A 13 -6.66 1.49 14.27
CA LYS A 13 -6.03 2.78 13.95
C LYS A 13 -6.98 3.76 13.28
N GLN A 14 -7.96 3.27 12.51
CA GLN A 14 -8.99 4.08 11.87
C GLN A 14 -10.26 4.22 12.74
N GLY A 15 -10.32 3.60 13.92
CA GLY A 15 -11.49 3.66 14.80
C GLY A 15 -12.72 2.92 14.26
N ILE A 16 -12.56 2.00 13.31
CA ILE A 16 -13.67 1.26 12.71
C ILE A 16 -13.82 -0.13 13.36
N PRO A 17 -15.05 -0.59 13.65
CA PRO A 17 -15.27 -1.95 14.11
C PRO A 17 -15.14 -2.95 12.95
N ILE A 18 -14.67 -4.16 13.25
CA ILE A 18 -14.48 -5.23 12.25
C ILE A 18 -15.77 -5.56 11.49
N THR A 19 -16.92 -5.49 12.16
CA THR A 19 -18.22 -5.73 11.51
C THR A 19 -18.54 -4.68 10.45
N LEU A 20 -18.23 -3.40 10.71
CA LEU A 20 -18.41 -2.33 9.73
C LEU A 20 -17.44 -2.49 8.55
N LEU A 21 -16.20 -2.92 8.82
CA LEU A 21 -15.24 -3.23 7.76
C LEU A 21 -15.74 -4.36 6.86
N GLU A 22 -16.31 -5.43 7.43
CA GLU A 22 -16.92 -6.51 6.65
C GLU A 22 -18.07 -6.00 5.77
N GLU A 23 -18.94 -5.14 6.31
CA GLU A 23 -20.05 -4.52 5.58
C GLU A 23 -19.56 -3.61 4.44
N GLN A 24 -18.58 -2.73 4.71
CA GLN A 24 -18.03 -1.81 3.72
C GLN A 24 -17.30 -2.54 2.58
N LEU A 25 -16.70 -3.69 2.86
CA LEU A 25 -16.02 -4.52 1.86
C LEU A 25 -16.93 -5.55 1.20
N ASN A 26 -18.23 -5.55 1.54
CA ASN A 26 -19.20 -6.54 1.08
C ASN A 26 -18.72 -7.99 1.32
N LEU A 27 -18.08 -8.22 2.48
CA LEU A 27 -17.65 -9.53 2.93
C LEU A 27 -18.77 -10.21 3.71
N GLY A 28 -18.80 -11.55 3.68
CA GLY A 28 -19.73 -12.30 4.51
C GLY A 28 -19.53 -11.99 6.00
N LYS A 29 -20.61 -12.03 6.78
CA LYS A 29 -20.55 -11.83 8.23
C LYS A 29 -19.55 -12.79 8.89
N ASN A 30 -18.67 -12.27 9.74
CA ASN A 30 -17.58 -12.99 10.41
C ASN A 30 -16.50 -13.59 9.48
N SER A 31 -16.43 -13.16 8.22
CA SER A 31 -15.40 -13.62 7.28
C SER A 31 -13.99 -13.34 7.79
N LEU A 32 -13.74 -12.14 8.30
CA LEU A 32 -12.41 -11.72 8.77
C LEU A 32 -11.96 -12.55 9.97
N TYR A 33 -12.86 -12.84 10.91
CA TYR A 33 -12.56 -13.72 12.04
C TYR A 33 -12.17 -15.14 11.60
N GLY A 34 -12.74 -15.61 10.49
CA GLY A 34 -12.38 -16.87 9.86
C GLY A 34 -10.93 -16.95 9.40
N TRP A 35 -10.29 -15.80 9.13
CA TRP A 35 -8.91 -15.73 8.62
C TRP A 35 -7.85 -16.03 9.68
N LYS A 36 -8.26 -16.18 10.95
CA LYS A 36 -7.40 -16.76 12.00
C LYS A 36 -7.06 -18.22 11.74
N LYS A 37 -7.94 -18.95 11.05
CA LYS A 37 -7.84 -20.41 10.83
C LYS A 37 -7.72 -20.78 9.36
N ARG A 38 -8.26 -19.96 8.46
CA ARG A 38 -8.32 -20.21 7.01
C ARG A 38 -7.60 -19.11 6.26
N LYS A 39 -7.07 -19.44 5.09
CA LYS A 39 -6.48 -18.41 4.21
C LYS A 39 -7.60 -17.65 3.49
N PRO A 40 -7.50 -16.31 3.35
CA PRO A 40 -8.41 -15.54 2.50
C PRO A 40 -8.27 -15.95 1.04
N SER A 41 -9.31 -15.69 0.24
CA SER A 41 -9.15 -15.65 -1.22
C SER A 41 -8.29 -14.45 -1.61
N SER A 42 -7.63 -14.52 -2.78
CA SER A 42 -6.89 -13.38 -3.33
C SER A 42 -7.77 -12.14 -3.44
N GLU A 43 -8.98 -12.31 -4.00
CA GLU A 43 -9.94 -11.22 -4.18
C GLU A 43 -10.29 -10.50 -2.86
N ASN A 44 -10.58 -11.26 -1.79
CA ASN A 44 -10.92 -10.62 -0.51
C ASN A 44 -9.71 -10.00 0.17
N LEU A 45 -8.52 -10.61 0.00
CA LEU A 45 -7.28 -10.04 0.51
C LEU A 45 -6.95 -8.71 -0.18
N GLU A 46 -7.14 -8.64 -1.50
CA GLU A 46 -6.98 -7.42 -2.31
C GLU A 46 -7.94 -6.32 -1.84
N LYS A 47 -9.25 -6.61 -1.69
CA LYS A 47 -10.24 -5.64 -1.17
C LYS A 47 -9.80 -5.00 0.15
N VAL A 48 -9.28 -5.80 1.08
CA VAL A 48 -8.81 -5.30 2.37
C VAL A 48 -7.53 -4.47 2.20
N ALA A 49 -6.60 -4.92 1.35
CA ALA A 49 -5.36 -4.22 1.07
C ALA A 49 -5.63 -2.83 0.47
N ASP A 50 -6.52 -2.76 -0.52
CA ASP A 50 -6.93 -1.52 -1.19
C ASP A 50 -7.62 -0.55 -0.23
N TYR A 51 -8.52 -1.05 0.62
CA TYR A 51 -9.23 -0.24 1.60
C TYR A 51 -8.28 0.47 2.58
N PHE A 52 -7.25 -0.24 3.04
CA PHE A 52 -6.24 0.33 3.94
C PHE A 52 -5.07 0.99 3.20
N ASN A 53 -5.06 0.98 1.87
CA ASN A 53 -3.96 1.42 1.03
C ASN A 53 -2.61 0.81 1.43
N VAL A 54 -2.61 -0.51 1.62
CA VAL A 54 -1.42 -1.30 1.98
C VAL A 54 -1.19 -2.43 0.99
N SER A 55 0.01 -3.02 0.97
CA SER A 55 0.26 -4.21 0.15
C SER A 55 -0.36 -5.49 0.73
N THR A 56 -0.72 -6.44 -0.14
CA THR A 56 -1.12 -7.79 0.30
C THR A 56 0.04 -8.51 1.01
N ASP A 57 1.28 -8.27 0.60
CA ASP A 57 2.48 -8.77 1.29
C ASP A 57 2.59 -8.22 2.71
N TYR A 58 2.19 -6.96 2.94
CA TYR A 58 2.04 -6.42 4.29
C TYR A 58 0.97 -7.20 5.05
N LEU A 59 -0.24 -7.38 4.52
CA LEU A 59 -1.28 -8.14 5.23
C LEU A 59 -0.86 -9.59 5.56
N LEU A 60 -0.07 -10.21 4.68
CA LEU A 60 0.48 -11.56 4.84
C LEU A 60 1.74 -11.63 5.72
N SER A 61 2.18 -10.50 6.29
CA SER A 61 3.42 -10.41 7.10
C SER A 61 4.68 -10.89 6.39
N ARG A 62 4.75 -10.71 5.06
CA ARG A 62 5.97 -10.92 4.26
C ARG A 62 6.90 -9.71 4.29
N THR A 63 6.38 -8.56 4.70
CA THR A 63 7.10 -7.30 4.86
C THR A 63 6.49 -6.49 5.99
N ASP A 64 7.31 -5.65 6.63
CA ASP A 64 6.85 -4.65 7.60
C ASP A 64 6.60 -3.28 6.96
N ASN A 65 6.94 -3.13 5.68
CA ASN A 65 6.58 -1.94 4.91
C ASN A 65 5.10 -2.02 4.47
N PRO A 66 4.20 -1.16 5.00
CA PRO A 66 2.80 -1.17 4.62
C PRO A 66 2.58 -0.70 3.19
N LYS A 67 3.49 0.09 2.63
CA LYS A 67 3.29 0.69 1.32
C LYS A 67 3.15 -0.39 0.25
N VAL A 68 2.11 -0.25 -0.57
CA VAL A 68 2.15 -0.79 -1.93
C VAL A 68 3.39 -0.17 -2.58
N ASN A 69 4.25 -0.97 -3.21
CA ASN A 69 5.36 -0.44 -4.02
C ASN A 69 4.78 0.26 -5.25
N HIS A 70 4.09 1.38 -5.04
CA HIS A 70 4.04 2.42 -6.02
C HIS A 70 5.45 2.98 -6.04
N ASN A 71 6.21 2.63 -7.07
CA ASN A 71 7.32 3.48 -7.47
C ASN A 71 6.70 4.84 -7.79
N ASP A 72 6.56 5.72 -6.78
CA ASP A 72 6.10 7.10 -6.99
C ASP A 72 7.05 7.85 -7.95
N ASN A 73 8.27 7.32 -8.12
CA ASN A 73 9.21 7.71 -9.18
C ASN A 73 8.62 7.65 -10.60
N THR A 74 7.64 6.78 -10.87
CA THR A 74 7.09 6.61 -12.22
C THR A 74 6.16 7.78 -12.63
N LYS A 75 5.63 8.55 -11.68
CA LYS A 75 4.78 9.71 -12.00
C LYS A 75 5.56 10.92 -12.49
N ILE A 76 6.84 11.02 -12.09
CA ILE A 76 7.72 12.12 -12.51
C ILE A 76 8.22 11.84 -13.94
N ALA A 77 8.58 10.60 -14.27
CA ALA A 77 9.09 10.23 -15.59
C ALA A 77 8.07 10.38 -16.73
N ALA A 78 6.79 10.08 -16.48
CA ALA A 78 5.76 10.04 -17.53
C ALA A 78 5.38 11.41 -18.13
N HIS A 79 5.82 12.52 -17.53
CA HIS A 79 5.51 13.89 -18.00
C HIS A 79 6.77 14.71 -18.35
N ILE A 80 7.97 14.13 -18.26
CA ILE A 80 9.23 14.86 -18.43
C ILE A 80 9.80 14.75 -19.84
N GLU A 81 9.57 13.64 -20.54
CA GLU A 81 10.31 13.35 -21.78
C GLU A 81 9.87 14.18 -23.00
N ASP A 82 8.62 14.67 -23.04
CA ASP A 82 8.10 15.40 -24.21
C ASP A 82 8.24 16.93 -24.10
N ASP A 83 8.45 17.48 -22.89
CA ASP A 83 8.40 18.94 -22.62
C ASP A 83 9.76 19.57 -22.24
N LEU A 84 10.81 18.77 -22.01
CA LEU A 84 12.12 19.26 -21.53
C LEU A 84 13.22 19.01 -22.56
N THR A 85 14.10 20.00 -22.75
CA THR A 85 15.32 19.84 -23.54
C THR A 85 16.35 18.96 -22.81
N GLU A 86 17.35 18.46 -23.54
CA GLU A 86 18.42 17.63 -22.96
C GLU A 86 19.13 18.33 -21.79
N ASP A 87 19.37 19.64 -21.91
CA ASP A 87 20.00 20.45 -20.87
C ASP A 87 19.13 20.56 -19.61
N GLU A 88 17.82 20.81 -19.77
CA GLU A 88 16.88 20.90 -18.64
C GLU A 88 16.71 19.54 -17.94
N LEU A 89 16.74 18.44 -18.69
CA LEU A 89 16.73 17.09 -18.13
C LEU A 89 18.01 16.80 -17.32
N GLU A 90 19.15 17.29 -17.78
CA GLU A 90 20.44 17.18 -17.07
C GLU A 90 20.40 17.94 -15.74
N GLU A 91 19.82 19.16 -15.72
CA GLU A 91 19.63 19.94 -14.50
C GLU A 91 18.72 19.22 -13.49
N VAL A 92 17.61 18.64 -13.95
CA VAL A 92 16.70 17.86 -13.10
C VAL A 92 17.43 16.65 -12.49
N LYS A 93 18.23 15.93 -13.28
CA LYS A 93 19.03 14.79 -12.80
C LYS A 93 20.02 15.22 -11.72
N GLN A 94 20.76 16.31 -11.95
CA GLN A 94 21.72 16.85 -10.99
C GLN A 94 21.03 17.26 -9.68
N PHE A 95 19.85 17.89 -9.76
CA PHE A 95 19.08 18.27 -8.58
C PHE A 95 18.60 17.05 -7.77
N ILE A 96 18.11 16.01 -8.43
CA ILE A 96 17.72 14.75 -7.78
C ILE A 96 18.92 14.11 -7.05
N GLU A 97 20.09 14.09 -7.69
CA GLU A 97 21.31 13.55 -7.11
C GLU A 97 21.77 14.35 -5.88
N TYR A 98 21.73 15.67 -5.95
CA TYR A 98 22.02 16.55 -4.82
C TYR A 98 21.11 16.29 -3.62
N ILE A 99 19.79 16.16 -3.83
CA ILE A 99 18.83 15.88 -2.75
C ILE A 99 19.09 14.49 -2.12
N LYS A 100 19.41 13.47 -2.93
CA LYS A 100 19.78 12.14 -2.43
C LYS A 100 21.02 12.18 -1.55
N PHE A 101 22.01 12.98 -1.92
CA PHE A 101 23.23 13.14 -1.14
C PHE A 101 22.99 13.89 0.18
N LYS A 102 22.20 14.98 0.14
CA LYS A 102 21.87 15.78 1.33
C LYS A 102 21.00 15.04 2.35
N SER A 103 20.17 14.10 1.90
CA SER A 103 19.24 13.35 2.75
C SER A 103 19.86 12.11 3.40
N LYS A 104 21.17 11.90 3.22
CA LYS A 104 21.96 10.79 3.74
C LYS A 104 22.92 11.30 4.82
#